data_AF-A0A9E5Y764-F1
#
_entry.id   AF-A0A9E5Y764-F1
#
_cell.length_a   1.000
_cell.length_b   1.000
_cell.length_c   1.000
_cell.angle_alpha   90.00
_cell.angle_beta   90.00
_cell.angle_gamma   90.00
#
_symmetry.space_group_name_H-M   'P 1'
#
loop_
_entity.id
_entity.type
_entity.pdbx_description
1 polymer ?
#
loop_
_entity_poly.entity_id
_entity_poly.type
_entity_poly.pdbx_seq_one_letter_code
_entity_poly.pdbx_strand_id
1 'polypeptide(L)'
;MERLTLFRPVLVKVKVTEAYKREVAAELQEALRRVELELQHLDFQEKRLAAELEKKNPQGIAAARQHLEQERQHRHERRRKLIERLKEVGQLALGSEVILARMEGPVELRVGDDWRKVLGVEVVLEDGIITAIRQADPGEGLSNA
;
A
#
# COMPACT_ATOMS: atom_id res chain seq x y z
N MET A 1 29.47 -22.10 -24.83
CA MET A 1 28.86 -22.56 -23.57
C MET A 1 27.42 -22.06 -23.57
N GLU A 2 26.47 -22.97 -23.40
CA GLU A 2 25.04 -22.64 -23.35
C GLU A 2 24.74 -21.84 -22.07
N ARG A 3 24.02 -20.72 -22.22
CA ARG A 3 23.57 -19.88 -21.10
C ARG A 3 22.14 -19.41 -21.36
N LEU A 4 21.33 -19.35 -20.31
CA LEU A 4 19.96 -18.87 -20.35
C LEU A 4 19.74 -17.83 -19.26
N THR A 5 19.10 -16.71 -19.60
CA THR A 5 18.69 -15.71 -18.60
C THR A 5 17.19 -15.87 -18.33
N LEU A 6 16.84 -16.03 -17.06
CA LEU A 6 15.46 -16.05 -16.58
C LEU A 6 15.21 -14.82 -15.70
N PHE A 7 13.94 -14.44 -15.54
CA PHE A 7 13.53 -13.50 -14.50
C PHE A 7 12.96 -14.28 -13.33
N ARG A 8 13.52 -14.04 -12.13
CA ARG A 8 13.09 -14.66 -10.89
C ARG A 8 12.44 -13.63 -9.98
N PRO A 9 11.50 -14.03 -9.11
CA PRO A 9 10.94 -13.15 -8.11
C PRO A 9 12.01 -12.65 -7.12
N VAL A 10 11.88 -11.38 -6.75
CA VAL A 10 12.70 -10.67 -5.76
C VAL A 10 11.74 -10.07 -4.72
N LEU A 11 11.83 -10.56 -3.49
CA LEU A 11 11.03 -10.08 -2.37
C LEU A 11 11.85 -9.06 -1.57
N VAL A 12 11.44 -7.80 -1.60
CA VAL A 12 12.09 -6.75 -0.82
C VAL A 12 11.39 -6.66 0.53
N LYS A 13 12.13 -6.97 1.59
CA LYS A 13 11.73 -6.82 2.99
C LYS A 13 12.42 -5.59 3.58
N VAL A 14 11.80 -4.94 4.54
CA VAL A 14 12.39 -3.86 5.33
C VAL A 14 12.33 -4.21 6.80
N LYS A 15 13.42 -3.98 7.50
CA LYS A 15 13.52 -4.12 8.94
C LYS A 15 12.87 -2.92 9.61
N VAL A 16 11.98 -3.19 10.56
CA VAL A 16 11.23 -2.17 11.27
C VAL A 16 12.16 -1.44 12.25
N THR A 17 12.56 -0.24 11.86
CA THR A 17 13.26 0.72 12.72
C THR A 17 12.29 1.79 13.21
N GLU A 18 12.75 2.60 14.16
CA GLU A 18 12.02 3.79 14.59
C GLU A 18 11.87 4.81 13.45
N ALA A 19 12.91 4.96 12.61
CA ALA A 19 12.87 5.83 11.43
C ALA A 19 11.83 5.35 10.41
N TYR A 20 11.83 4.06 10.09
CA TYR A 20 10.85 3.43 9.21
C TYR A 20 9.41 3.65 9.71
N LYS A 21 9.14 3.40 11.00
CA LYS A 21 7.81 3.63 11.58
C LYS A 21 7.36 5.09 11.43
N ARG A 22 8.27 6.04 11.67
CA ARG A 22 7.96 7.48 11.54
C ARG A 22 7.67 7.88 10.11
N GLU A 23 8.44 7.38 9.15
CA GLU A 23 8.26 7.66 7.73
C GLU A 23 6.89 7.17 7.25
N VAL A 24 6.57 5.89 7.49
CA VAL A 24 5.29 5.30 7.08
C VAL A 24 4.11 5.98 7.81
N ALA A 25 4.26 6.28 9.11
CA ALA A 25 3.23 6.99 9.85
C ALA A 25 2.99 8.41 9.28
N ALA A 26 4.05 9.13 8.91
CA ALA A 26 3.93 10.46 8.32
C ALA A 26 3.20 10.42 6.97
N GLU A 27 3.51 9.44 6.11
CA GLU A 27 2.81 9.25 4.84
C GLU A 27 1.31 8.94 5.03
N LEU A 28 0.99 8.06 5.99
CA LEU A 28 -0.40 7.71 6.33
C LEU A 28 -1.16 8.90 6.91
N GLN A 29 -0.53 9.70 7.77
CA GLN A 29 -1.10 10.92 8.32
C GLN A 29 -1.35 11.98 7.24
N GLU A 30 -0.45 12.12 6.27
CA GLU A 30 -0.65 13.00 5.12
C GLU A 30 -1.84 12.53 4.27
N ALA A 31 -1.91 11.24 3.97
CA ALA A 31 -3.04 10.66 3.25
C ALA A 31 -4.36 10.84 3.99
N LEU A 32 -4.35 10.70 5.32
CA LEU A 32 -5.51 10.94 6.17
C LEU A 32 -5.97 12.39 6.09
N ARG A 33 -5.03 13.35 6.19
CA ARG A 33 -5.35 14.77 6.08
C ARG A 33 -5.99 15.13 4.74
N ARG A 34 -5.48 14.55 3.64
CA ARG A 34 -6.10 14.74 2.31
C ARG A 34 -7.55 14.26 2.27
N VAL A 35 -7.83 13.07 2.82
CA VAL A 35 -9.21 12.54 2.88
C VAL A 35 -10.11 13.41 3.76
N GLU A 36 -9.59 13.96 4.86
CA GLU A 36 -10.34 14.87 5.72
C GLU A 36 -10.68 16.20 5.02
N LEU A 37 -9.76 16.75 4.22
CA LEU A 37 -10.04 17.91 3.37
C LEU A 37 -11.07 17.60 2.28
N GLU A 38 -10.99 16.43 1.65
CA GLU A 38 -11.99 15.97 0.67
C GLU A 38 -13.40 15.89 1.30
N LEU A 39 -13.50 15.36 2.53
CA LEU A 39 -14.76 15.30 3.29
C LEU A 39 -15.31 16.69 3.63
N GLN A 40 -14.45 17.61 4.09
CA GLN A 40 -14.85 18.99 4.35
C GLN A 40 -15.37 19.69 3.09
N HIS A 41 -14.71 19.48 1.94
CA HIS A 41 -15.17 20.03 0.68
C HIS A 41 -16.57 19.50 0.30
N LEU A 42 -16.81 18.20 0.50
CA LEU A 42 -18.09 17.57 0.25
C LEU A 42 -19.19 18.12 1.17
N ASP A 43 -18.89 18.42 2.44
CA ASP A 43 -19.83 19.08 3.36
C ASP A 43 -20.27 20.47 2.87
N PHE A 44 -19.33 21.25 2.32
CA PHE A 44 -19.65 22.56 1.75
C PHE A 44 -20.51 22.44 0.48
N GLN A 45 -20.22 21.47 -0.38
CA GLN A 45 -21.02 21.21 -1.58
C GLN A 45 -22.45 20.81 -1.21
N GLU A 46 -22.63 19.93 -0.23
CA GLU A 46 -23.95 19.50 0.23
C GLU A 46 -24.79 20.67 0.75
N LYS A 47 -24.21 21.52 1.61
CA LYS A 47 -24.91 22.70 2.16
C LYS A 47 -25.34 23.67 1.06
N ARG A 48 -24.49 23.91 0.06
CA ARG A 48 -24.82 24.77 -1.08
C ARG A 48 -25.94 24.16 -1.92
N LEU A 49 -25.85 22.87 -2.21
CA LEU A 49 -26.83 22.16 -3.02
C LEU A 49 -28.20 22.11 -2.35
N ALA A 50 -28.24 21.89 -1.03
CA ALA A 50 -29.47 21.96 -0.24
C ALA A 50 -30.14 23.34 -0.35
N ALA A 51 -29.36 24.43 -0.20
CA ALA A 51 -29.86 25.79 -0.29
C ALA A 51 -30.32 26.21 -1.70
N GLU A 52 -29.71 25.66 -2.75
CA GLU A 52 -30.05 25.95 -4.15
C GLU A 52 -31.28 25.15 -4.63
N LEU A 53 -31.39 23.89 -4.25
CA LEU A 53 -32.47 23.02 -4.71
C LEU A 53 -33.80 23.26 -3.98
N GLU A 54 -33.78 23.68 -2.71
CA GLU A 54 -34.99 24.15 -1.99
C GLU A 54 -35.70 25.28 -2.74
N LYS A 55 -34.96 26.07 -3.54
CA LYS A 55 -35.49 27.21 -4.28
C LYS A 55 -35.94 26.90 -5.70
N LYS A 56 -35.48 25.80 -6.33
CA LYS A 56 -35.56 25.63 -7.79
C LYS A 56 -36.12 24.30 -8.30
N ASN A 57 -35.85 23.16 -7.66
CA ASN A 57 -36.29 21.86 -8.20
C ASN A 57 -36.33 20.75 -7.13
N PRO A 58 -37.49 20.51 -6.48
CA PRO A 58 -37.63 19.52 -5.41
C PRO A 58 -37.38 18.07 -5.83
N GLN A 59 -37.63 17.71 -7.10
CA GLN A 59 -37.59 16.32 -7.57
C GLN A 59 -36.16 15.77 -7.77
N GLY A 60 -35.17 16.64 -8.04
CA GLY A 60 -33.76 16.26 -8.20
C GLY A 60 -32.98 16.11 -6.89
N ILE A 61 -33.55 16.57 -5.76
CA ILE A 61 -32.88 16.62 -4.45
C ILE A 61 -32.52 15.23 -3.94
N ALA A 62 -33.44 14.27 -4.06
CA ALA A 62 -33.24 12.94 -3.50
C ALA A 62 -32.07 12.21 -4.15
N ALA A 63 -32.01 12.20 -5.48
CA ALA A 63 -30.93 11.56 -6.24
C ALA A 63 -29.57 12.22 -5.98
N ALA A 64 -29.53 13.56 -5.92
CA ALA A 64 -28.30 14.28 -5.66
C ALA A 64 -27.78 14.06 -4.23
N ARG A 65 -28.67 14.03 -3.22
CA ARG A 65 -28.30 13.65 -1.84
C ARG A 65 -27.78 12.23 -1.76
N GLN A 66 -28.43 11.29 -2.45
CA GLN A 66 -27.98 9.90 -2.46
C GLN A 66 -26.57 9.74 -3.06
N HIS A 67 -26.27 10.46 -4.14
CA HIS A 67 -24.93 10.46 -4.74
C HIS A 67 -23.88 11.00 -3.77
N LEU A 68 -24.16 12.15 -3.12
CA LEU A 68 -23.26 12.73 -2.12
C LEU A 68 -23.03 11.81 -0.92
N GLU A 69 -24.07 11.09 -0.47
CA GLU A 69 -23.95 10.14 0.64
C GLU A 69 -23.07 8.95 0.27
N GLN A 70 -23.20 8.40 -0.94
CA GLN A 70 -22.33 7.31 -1.41
C GLN A 70 -20.87 7.76 -1.47
N GLU A 71 -20.63 8.96 -2.00
CA GLU A 71 -19.31 9.57 -2.06
C GLU A 71 -18.70 9.82 -0.67
N ARG A 72 -19.51 10.26 0.29
CA ARG A 72 -19.14 10.46 1.69
C ARG A 72 -18.76 9.13 2.34
N GLN A 73 -19.60 8.11 2.17
CA GLN A 73 -19.37 6.78 2.72
C GLN A 73 -18.07 6.18 2.19
N HIS A 74 -17.79 6.29 0.89
CA HIS A 74 -16.54 5.83 0.30
C HIS A 74 -15.30 6.51 0.94
N ARG A 75 -15.36 7.82 1.15
CA ARG A 75 -14.29 8.58 1.81
C ARG A 75 -14.13 8.22 3.28
N HIS A 76 -15.23 8.00 4.01
CA HIS A 76 -15.17 7.50 5.39
C HIS A 76 -14.55 6.11 5.50
N GLU A 77 -14.85 5.21 4.57
CA GLU A 77 -14.21 3.89 4.52
C GLU A 77 -12.71 4.00 4.24
N ARG A 78 -12.31 4.85 3.29
CA ARG A 78 -10.89 5.14 3.03
C ARG A 78 -10.21 5.72 4.26
N ARG A 79 -10.85 6.67 4.95
CA ARG A 79 -10.38 7.24 6.23
C ARG A 79 -10.18 6.15 7.29
N ARG A 80 -11.17 5.27 7.48
CA ARG A 80 -11.10 4.16 8.44
C ARG A 80 -9.92 3.23 8.14
N LYS A 81 -9.75 2.83 6.87
CA LYS A 81 -8.62 1.99 6.43
C LYS A 81 -7.26 2.64 6.71
N LEU A 82 -7.13 3.95 6.49
CA LEU A 82 -5.89 4.67 6.81
C LEU A 82 -5.59 4.69 8.31
N ILE A 83 -6.63 4.88 9.15
CA ILE A 83 -6.49 4.83 10.61
C ILE A 83 -6.11 3.43 11.09
N GLU A 84 -6.71 2.38 10.52
CA GLU A 84 -6.37 0.98 10.81
C GLU A 84 -4.90 0.69 10.47
N ARG A 85 -4.45 1.07 9.27
CA ARG A 85 -3.04 0.94 8.87
C ARG A 85 -2.09 1.70 9.80
N LEU A 86 -2.47 2.91 10.23
CA LEU A 86 -1.63 3.68 11.16
C LEU A 86 -1.47 2.96 12.51
N LYS A 87 -2.52 2.28 12.98
CA LYS A 87 -2.45 1.44 14.19
C LYS A 87 -1.57 0.21 13.98
N GLU A 88 -1.72 -0.47 12.84
CA GLU A 88 -0.89 -1.63 12.47
C GLU A 88 0.61 -1.26 12.46
N VAL A 89 0.97 -0.13 11.85
CA VAL A 89 2.35 0.39 11.85
C VAL A 89 2.86 0.63 13.28
N GLY A 90 2.03 1.20 14.15
CA GLY A 90 2.36 1.39 15.56
C GLY A 90 2.69 0.07 16.29
N GLN A 91 1.98 -1.01 15.94
CA GLN A 91 2.10 -2.34 16.54
C GLN A 91 3.26 -3.18 16.00
N LEU A 92 3.90 -2.79 14.90
CA LEU A 92 5.05 -3.53 14.35
C LEU A 92 6.16 -3.67 15.41
N ALA A 93 6.73 -4.86 15.55
CA ALA A 93 7.85 -5.06 16.47
C ALA A 93 9.13 -4.45 15.89
N LEU A 94 9.91 -3.72 16.70
CA LEU A 94 11.22 -3.25 16.26
C LEU A 94 12.11 -4.45 15.91
N GLY A 95 12.81 -4.37 14.79
CA GLY A 95 13.65 -5.44 14.26
C GLY A 95 12.91 -6.54 13.49
N SER A 96 11.56 -6.57 13.46
CA SER A 96 10.84 -7.48 12.57
C SER A 96 11.04 -7.07 11.12
N GLU A 97 10.88 -8.01 10.19
CA GLU A 97 10.92 -7.72 8.76
C GLU A 97 9.51 -7.73 8.17
N VAL A 98 9.18 -6.71 7.38
CA VAL A 98 7.90 -6.62 6.65
C VAL A 98 8.16 -6.54 5.16
N ILE A 99 7.25 -7.11 4.35
CA ILE A 99 7.35 -7.04 2.89
C ILE A 99 7.09 -5.59 2.45
N LEU A 100 8.07 -4.99 1.79
CA LEU A 100 7.98 -3.67 1.20
C LEU A 100 7.52 -3.74 -0.26
N ALA A 101 8.11 -4.66 -1.03
CA ALA A 101 7.81 -4.79 -2.46
C ALA A 101 8.05 -6.22 -2.98
N ARG A 102 7.35 -6.55 -4.06
CA ARG A 102 7.64 -7.71 -4.92
C ARG A 102 8.09 -7.19 -6.27
N MET A 103 9.19 -7.73 -6.76
CA MET A 103 9.80 -7.35 -8.04
C MET A 103 10.35 -8.59 -8.74
N GLU A 104 10.89 -8.42 -9.94
CA GLU A 104 11.56 -9.48 -10.68
C GLU A 104 12.98 -9.03 -11.02
N GLY A 105 13.92 -9.97 -11.06
CA GLY A 105 15.31 -9.70 -11.38
C GLY A 105 15.90 -10.80 -12.26
N PRO A 106 16.86 -10.47 -13.15
CA PRO A 106 17.47 -11.46 -14.02
C PRO A 106 18.35 -12.43 -13.22
N VAL A 107 18.40 -13.68 -13.65
CA VAL A 107 19.33 -14.71 -13.20
C VAL A 107 19.86 -15.45 -14.43
N GLU A 108 21.19 -15.51 -14.57
CA GLU A 108 21.83 -16.32 -15.62
C GLU A 108 22.05 -17.74 -15.10
N LEU A 109 21.79 -18.72 -15.96
CA LEU A 109 21.95 -20.15 -15.69
C LEU A 109 22.77 -20.80 -16.78
N ARG A 110 23.54 -21.81 -16.36
CA ARG A 110 24.39 -22.65 -17.18
C ARG A 110 24.15 -24.12 -16.83
N VAL A 111 24.48 -25.02 -17.75
CA VAL A 111 24.43 -26.47 -17.48
C VAL A 111 25.34 -26.79 -16.29
N GLY A 112 24.75 -27.39 -15.25
CA GLY A 112 25.43 -27.71 -14.00
C GLY A 112 25.13 -26.77 -12.82
N ASP A 113 24.40 -25.66 -13.05
CA ASP A 113 24.00 -24.76 -11.95
C ASP A 113 22.88 -25.34 -11.06
N ASP A 114 22.87 -24.90 -9.80
CA ASP A 114 21.82 -25.25 -8.84
C ASP A 114 20.51 -24.50 -9.13
N TRP A 115 19.48 -25.24 -9.54
CA TRP A 115 18.15 -24.71 -9.86
C TRP A 115 17.52 -23.92 -8.71
N ARG A 116 17.86 -24.19 -7.44
CA ARG A 116 17.32 -23.45 -6.30
C ARG A 116 17.65 -21.97 -6.37
N LYS A 117 18.74 -21.58 -7.05
CA LYS A 117 19.11 -20.17 -7.23
C LYS A 117 18.10 -19.42 -8.11
N VAL A 118 17.23 -20.12 -8.83
CA VAL A 118 16.18 -19.54 -9.68
C VAL A 118 14.91 -19.24 -8.90
N LEU A 119 14.65 -19.93 -7.79
CA LEU A 119 13.35 -19.89 -7.10
C LEU A 119 12.97 -18.51 -6.55
N GLY A 120 13.96 -17.68 -6.24
CA GLY A 120 13.76 -16.29 -5.84
C GLY A 120 14.82 -15.84 -4.84
N VAL A 121 14.88 -14.54 -4.60
CA VAL A 121 15.73 -13.96 -3.55
C VAL A 121 14.96 -12.99 -2.71
N GLU A 122 15.39 -12.83 -1.47
CA GLU A 122 14.94 -11.77 -0.59
C GLU A 122 16.04 -10.73 -0.43
N VAL A 123 15.64 -9.46 -0.44
CA VAL A 123 16.52 -8.34 -0.13
C VAL A 123 16.01 -7.70 1.15
N VAL A 124 16.84 -7.59 2.18
CA VAL A 124 16.49 -6.91 3.42
C VAL A 124 17.09 -5.52 3.42
N LEU A 125 16.23 -4.53 3.69
CA LEU A 125 16.60 -3.14 3.86
C LEU A 125 16.54 -2.75 5.34
N GLU A 126 17.46 -1.92 5.78
CA GLU A 126 17.40 -1.17 7.04
C GLU A 126 17.67 0.30 6.71
N ASP A 127 16.69 1.18 6.95
CA ASP A 127 16.77 2.61 6.65
C ASP A 127 17.25 2.93 5.21
N GLY A 128 16.73 2.17 4.24
CA GLY A 128 17.06 2.31 2.81
C GLY A 128 18.37 1.64 2.38
N ILE A 129 19.12 1.04 3.30
CA ILE A 129 20.39 0.36 3.03
C ILE A 129 20.18 -1.15 2.97
N ILE A 130 20.77 -1.81 1.97
CA ILE A 130 20.74 -3.28 1.85
C ILE A 130 21.62 -3.89 2.95
N THR A 131 21.01 -4.64 3.87
CA THR A 131 21.70 -5.33 4.95
C THR A 131 21.87 -6.83 4.68
N ALA A 132 21.02 -7.43 3.85
CA ALA A 132 21.13 -8.84 3.47
C ALA A 132 20.52 -9.13 2.10
N ILE A 133 21.08 -10.12 1.41
CA ILE A 133 20.49 -10.77 0.24
C ILE A 133 20.46 -12.27 0.53
N ARG A 134 19.25 -12.86 0.55
CA ARG A 134 19.02 -14.24 0.95
C ARG A 134 18.35 -15.00 -0.19
N GLN A 135 18.51 -16.32 -0.20
CA GLN A 135 17.72 -17.17 -1.08
C GLN A 135 16.31 -17.25 -0.49
N ALA A 136 15.30 -17.02 -1.32
CA ALA A 136 13.93 -17.01 -0.83
C ALA A 136 13.51 -18.45 -0.47
N ASP A 137 12.89 -18.59 0.70
CA ASP A 137 12.38 -19.88 1.16
C ASP A 137 11.08 -20.19 0.37
N PRO A 138 10.94 -21.36 -0.27
CA PRO A 138 9.78 -21.66 -1.10
C PRO A 138 8.41 -21.55 -0.39
N GLY A 139 8.40 -21.50 0.95
CA GLY A 139 7.20 -21.41 1.77
C GLY A 139 6.72 -19.99 2.13
N GLU A 140 7.57 -18.96 2.05
CA GLU A 140 7.20 -17.59 2.44
C GLU A 140 7.01 -16.68 1.22
N GLY A 141 5.76 -16.47 0.82
CA GLY A 141 5.39 -15.30 0.00
C GLY A 141 5.86 -15.30 -1.47
N LEU A 142 6.52 -16.35 -1.95
CA LEU A 142 6.85 -16.52 -3.39
C LEU A 142 5.69 -17.11 -4.21
N SER A 143 4.55 -17.41 -3.59
CA SER A 143 3.35 -17.82 -4.32
C SER A 143 2.84 -16.63 -5.14
N ASN A 144 3.13 -16.69 -6.43
CA ASN A 144 2.30 -16.12 -7.48
C ASN A 144 1.47 -17.28 -8.04
N ALA A 145 0.35 -17.59 -7.39
CA ALA A 145 -0.73 -18.38 -7.95
C ALA A 145 -2.05 -17.69 -7.61
#